data_AF-A0A382CS55-F1
#
_entry.id   AF-A0A382CS55-F1
#
_cell.length_a   1.000
_cell.length_b   1.000
_cell.length_c   1.000
_cell.angle_alpha   90.00
_cell.angle_beta   90.00
_cell.angle_gamma   90.00
#
_symmetry.space_group_name_H-M   'P 1'
#
loop_
_entity.id
_entity.type
_entity.pdbx_description
1 polymer ?
#
loop_
_entity_poly.entity_id
_entity_poly.type
_entity_poly.pdbx_seq_one_letter_code
_entity_poly.pdbx_strand_id
1 'polypeptide(L)'
;MKKIIFPLLITFSFSQKILIPMDLTQKDHLKAYGVAYHVLTERVNVEWLLNYRGGSFLIDQFPFIVQECRIRGVTFEPIDGNTVLSIYGEIEKNNMEIVLLEKAPNIAIYSPPNKQPWDDAVTLALAYAEVPYKTIWDEEVLVHGFDKIDWLHLHHEDFTGQYGKF
;
A
#
# COMPACT_ATOMS: atom_id res chain seq x y z
N MET A 1 -24.48 54.17 -17.76
CA MET A 1 -24.48 52.94 -16.94
C MET A 1 -23.11 52.28 -17.08
N LYS A 2 -22.25 52.35 -16.05
CA LYS A 2 -20.89 51.75 -16.11
C LYS A 2 -21.02 50.23 -15.97
N LYS A 3 -20.68 49.49 -17.03
CA LYS A 3 -20.57 48.02 -16.98
C LYS A 3 -19.26 47.67 -16.30
N ILE A 4 -19.34 47.18 -15.07
CA ILE A 4 -18.19 46.63 -14.35
C ILE A 4 -18.02 45.19 -14.84
N ILE A 5 -16.90 44.92 -15.52
CA ILE A 5 -16.52 43.57 -15.96
C ILE A 5 -15.61 43.00 -14.86
N PHE A 6 -16.04 41.90 -14.23
CA PHE A 6 -15.26 41.19 -13.22
C PHE A 6 -14.48 40.06 -13.91
N PRO A 7 -13.14 40.07 -13.93
CA PRO A 7 -12.38 38.98 -14.54
C PRO A 7 -12.48 37.72 -13.66
N LEU A 8 -12.91 36.62 -14.27
CA LEU A 8 -12.90 35.30 -13.65
C LEU A 8 -11.47 34.75 -13.67
N LEU A 9 -10.78 34.83 -12.53
CA LEU A 9 -9.46 34.20 -12.34
C LEU A 9 -9.67 32.69 -12.14
N ILE A 10 -9.39 31.90 -13.18
CA ILE A 10 -9.29 30.44 -13.07
C ILE A 10 -7.89 30.12 -12.54
N THR A 11 -7.81 29.73 -11.27
CA THR A 11 -6.58 29.20 -10.66
C THR A 11 -6.50 27.71 -10.96
N PHE A 12 -5.51 27.30 -11.75
CA PHE A 12 -5.13 25.89 -11.88
C PHE A 12 -4.32 25.48 -10.66
N SER A 13 -4.90 24.66 -9.78
CA SER A 13 -4.15 23.99 -8.72
C SER A 13 -3.46 22.76 -9.30
N PHE A 14 -2.13 22.75 -9.34
CA PHE A 14 -1.39 21.52 -9.58
C PHE A 14 -1.55 20.60 -8.37
N SER A 15 -1.94 19.35 -8.60
CA SER A 15 -1.96 18.32 -7.56
C SER A 15 -0.54 18.15 -7.03
N GLN A 16 -0.32 18.48 -5.75
CA GLN A 16 0.93 18.13 -5.08
C GLN A 16 0.91 16.63 -4.83
N LYS A 17 2.06 15.97 -4.97
CA LYS A 17 2.20 14.55 -4.64
C LYS A 17 3.06 14.41 -3.39
N ILE A 18 2.92 13.29 -2.70
CA ILE A 18 3.87 12.84 -1.69
C ILE A 18 4.59 11.60 -2.20
N LEU A 19 5.89 11.55 -1.93
CA LEU A 19 6.72 10.36 -2.09
C LEU A 19 6.93 9.73 -0.71
N ILE A 20 6.56 8.47 -0.56
CA ILE A 20 6.93 7.66 0.60
C ILE A 20 8.16 6.85 0.18
N PRO A 21 9.38 7.25 0.58
CA PRO A 21 10.58 6.52 0.22
C PRO A 21 10.59 5.15 0.88
N MET A 22 11.20 4.17 0.21
CA MET A 22 11.36 2.80 0.72
C MET A 22 12.83 2.37 0.80
N ASP A 23 13.76 3.32 0.58
CA ASP A 23 15.18 3.15 0.83
C ASP A 23 15.52 3.31 2.33
N LEU A 24 16.79 3.49 2.65
CA LEU A 24 17.28 3.60 4.03
C LEU A 24 16.82 4.88 4.77
N THR A 25 16.18 5.83 4.07
CA THR A 25 15.64 7.05 4.69
C THR A 25 14.28 6.84 5.35
N GLN A 26 13.62 5.72 5.05
CA GLN A 26 12.36 5.36 5.66
C GLN A 26 12.56 4.92 7.11
N LYS A 27 11.75 5.50 8.01
CA LYS A 27 11.78 5.18 9.44
C LYS A 27 11.08 3.87 9.76
N ASP A 28 10.05 3.53 8.99
CA ASP A 28 9.27 2.31 9.18
C ASP A 28 8.68 1.81 7.87
N HIS A 29 9.34 0.82 7.26
CA HIS A 29 8.92 0.24 5.98
C HIS A 29 7.61 -0.54 6.09
N LEU A 30 7.39 -1.27 7.19
CA LEU A 30 6.17 -2.06 7.36
C LEU A 30 4.94 -1.15 7.53
N LYS A 31 5.07 -0.09 8.33
CA LYS A 31 4.01 0.93 8.41
C LYS A 31 3.80 1.67 7.10
N ALA A 32 4.84 1.88 6.28
CA ALA A 32 4.71 2.48 4.96
C ALA A 32 3.84 1.64 4.01
N TYR A 33 4.01 0.31 4.00
CA TYR A 33 3.08 -0.60 3.29
C TYR A 33 1.65 -0.49 3.84
N GLY A 34 1.50 -0.38 5.16
CA GLY A 34 0.23 -0.13 5.82
C GLY A 34 -0.46 1.15 5.35
N VAL A 35 0.29 2.25 5.23
CA VAL A 35 -0.22 3.51 4.67
C VAL A 35 -0.67 3.32 3.22
N ALA A 36 0.16 2.71 2.37
CA ALA A 36 -0.20 2.46 0.97
C ALA A 36 -1.49 1.63 0.86
N TYR A 37 -1.64 0.59 1.68
CA TYR A 37 -2.88 -0.18 1.76
C TYR A 37 -4.07 0.68 2.19
N HIS A 38 -3.92 1.48 3.26
CA HIS A 38 -4.99 2.36 3.75
C HIS A 38 -5.43 3.37 2.68
N VAL A 39 -4.49 3.97 1.95
CA VAL A 39 -4.78 4.89 0.83
C VAL A 39 -5.65 4.20 -0.24
N LEU A 40 -5.34 2.95 -0.57
CA LEU A 40 -6.15 2.17 -1.53
C LEU A 40 -7.56 1.86 -0.98
N THR A 41 -7.73 1.69 0.33
CA THR A 41 -9.08 1.53 0.93
C THR A 41 -9.94 2.79 0.80
N GLU A 42 -9.31 3.96 0.78
CA GLU A 42 -9.93 5.26 0.54
C GLU A 42 -10.13 5.57 -0.96
N ARG A 43 -9.90 4.57 -1.84
CA ARG A 43 -10.05 4.66 -3.30
C ARG A 43 -9.15 5.72 -3.94
N VAL A 44 -8.00 5.96 -3.33
CA VAL A 44 -6.94 6.79 -3.91
C VAL A 44 -5.90 5.88 -4.53
N ASN A 45 -5.54 6.16 -5.79
CA ASN A 45 -4.54 5.39 -6.49
C ASN A 45 -3.14 5.61 -5.90
N VAL A 46 -2.33 4.55 -5.94
CA VAL A 46 -0.92 4.58 -5.53
C VAL A 46 -0.07 4.14 -6.71
N GLU A 47 0.93 4.94 -7.06
CA GLU A 47 1.96 4.51 -8.00
C GLU A 47 3.09 3.85 -7.23
N TRP A 48 3.31 2.56 -7.44
CA TRP A 48 4.43 1.83 -6.88
C TRP A 48 5.61 1.89 -7.85
N LEU A 49 6.66 2.61 -7.42
CA LEU A 49 7.84 2.89 -8.22
C LEU A 49 8.88 1.78 -7.98
N LEU A 50 8.75 0.66 -8.68
CA LEU A 50 9.62 -0.51 -8.58
C LEU A 50 11.08 -0.13 -8.87
N ASN A 51 11.97 -0.58 -7.98
CA ASN A 51 13.42 -0.31 -7.99
C ASN A 51 13.82 1.18 -7.87
N TYR A 52 12.88 2.12 -7.86
CA TYR A 52 13.17 3.52 -7.53
C TYR A 52 13.15 3.70 -6.01
N ARG A 53 14.28 4.11 -5.44
CA ARG A 53 14.45 4.32 -3.99
C ARG A 53 13.82 3.21 -3.14
N GLY A 54 14.18 1.96 -3.44
CA GLY A 54 13.72 0.78 -2.69
C GLY A 54 12.27 0.35 -2.95
N GLY A 55 11.62 0.84 -4.01
CA GLY A 55 10.21 0.52 -4.28
C GLY A 55 9.26 1.55 -3.69
N SER A 56 9.55 2.85 -3.86
CA SER A 56 8.80 3.95 -3.23
C SER A 56 7.35 4.04 -3.70
N PHE A 57 6.50 4.66 -2.88
CA PHE A 57 5.12 4.95 -3.25
C PHE A 57 4.94 6.42 -3.58
N LEU A 58 4.33 6.71 -4.72
CA LEU A 58 3.97 8.06 -5.12
C LEU A 58 2.45 8.21 -5.12
N ILE A 59 1.96 9.20 -4.39
CA ILE A 59 0.54 9.34 -4.05
C ILE A 59 0.13 10.82 -4.18
N ASP A 60 -1.09 11.08 -4.64
CA ASP A 60 -1.65 12.44 -4.57
C ASP A 60 -1.77 12.90 -3.11
N GLN A 61 -1.39 14.16 -2.86
CA GLN A 61 -1.34 14.67 -1.50
C GLN A 61 -2.73 15.05 -1.01
N PHE A 62 -3.27 14.22 -0.11
CA PHE A 62 -4.45 14.54 0.68
C PHE A 62 -4.10 14.74 2.16
N PRO A 63 -4.79 15.65 2.89
CA PRO A 63 -4.50 15.89 4.31
C PRO A 63 -4.56 14.63 5.18
N PHE A 64 -5.52 13.73 4.90
CA PHE A 64 -5.67 12.49 5.68
C PHE A 64 -4.45 11.57 5.53
N ILE A 65 -3.84 11.50 4.34
CA ILE A 65 -2.66 10.65 4.08
C ILE A 65 -1.44 11.20 4.81
N VAL A 66 -1.24 12.52 4.75
CA VAL A 66 -0.17 13.20 5.49
C VAL A 66 -0.31 12.98 6.99
N GLN A 67 -1.55 13.05 7.51
CA GLN A 67 -1.83 12.76 8.91
C GLN A 67 -1.53 11.29 9.24
N GLU A 68 -1.92 10.36 8.38
CA GLU A 68 -1.67 8.93 8.57
C GLU A 68 -0.18 8.61 8.64
N CYS A 69 0.62 9.14 7.71
CA CYS A 69 2.07 8.99 7.73
C CYS A 69 2.67 9.50 9.05
N ARG A 70 2.21 10.67 9.54
CA ARG A 70 2.70 11.25 10.80
C ARG A 70 2.34 10.39 12.01
N ILE A 71 1.10 9.91 12.09
CA ILE A 71 0.62 9.07 13.20
C ILE A 71 1.39 7.75 13.24
N ARG A 72 1.61 7.14 12.06
CA ARG A 72 2.31 5.86 11.93
C ARG A 72 3.84 5.97 11.91
N GLY A 73 4.41 7.17 12.02
CA GLY A 73 5.86 7.38 12.03
C GLY A 73 6.56 7.15 10.68
N VAL A 74 5.81 7.17 9.57
CA VAL A 74 6.29 6.94 8.21
C VAL A 74 6.91 8.23 7.64
N THR A 75 8.12 8.12 7.10
CA THR A 75 8.77 9.20 6.34
C THR A 75 8.01 9.43 5.04
N PHE A 76 7.72 10.69 4.72
CA PHE A 76 7.17 11.11 3.43
C PHE A 76 7.76 12.46 3.02
N GLU A 77 7.81 12.71 1.71
CA GLU A 77 8.40 13.89 1.09
C GLU A 77 7.35 14.54 0.18
N PRO A 78 6.86 15.75 0.48
CA PRO A 78 6.06 16.51 -0.47
C PRO A 78 6.90 16.87 -1.70
N ILE A 79 6.41 16.55 -2.90
CA ILE A 79 7.12 16.83 -4.15
C ILE A 79 6.22 17.56 -5.16
N ASP A 80 6.84 18.41 -5.98
CA ASP A 80 6.16 19.14 -7.03
C ASP A 80 6.14 18.37 -8.37
N GLY A 81 5.42 18.90 -9.35
CA GLY A 81 5.32 18.28 -10.66
C GLY A 81 6.65 18.17 -11.41
N ASN A 82 7.61 19.07 -11.19
CA ASN A 82 8.92 19.01 -11.86
C ASN A 82 9.76 17.85 -11.30
N THR A 83 9.72 17.65 -9.97
CA THR A 83 10.34 16.49 -9.33
C THR A 83 9.70 15.20 -9.80
N VAL A 84 8.36 15.13 -9.88
CA VAL A 84 7.65 13.95 -10.41
C VAL A 84 8.10 13.62 -11.83
N LEU A 85 8.16 14.61 -12.72
CA LEU A 85 8.65 14.40 -14.10
C LEU A 85 10.11 13.92 -14.14
N SER A 86 10.94 14.40 -13.21
CA SER A 86 12.33 13.95 -13.10
C SER A 86 12.41 12.49 -12.65
N ILE A 87 11.57 12.08 -11.69
CA ILE A 87 11.45 10.69 -11.23
C ILE A 87 11.02 9.79 -12.39
N TYR A 88 9.97 10.16 -13.12
CA TYR A 88 9.50 9.39 -14.28
C TYR A 88 10.58 9.25 -15.34
N GLY A 89 11.32 10.33 -15.63
CA GLY A 89 12.45 10.30 -16.58
C GLY A 89 13.64 9.47 -16.10
N GLU A 90 13.85 9.32 -14.79
CA GLU A 90 14.84 8.40 -14.22
C GLU A 90 14.39 6.95 -14.37
N ILE A 91 13.12 6.67 -14.04
CA ILE A 91 12.54 5.33 -14.15
C ILE A 91 12.61 4.82 -15.59
N GLU A 92 12.22 5.63 -16.57
CA GLU A 92 12.22 5.26 -17.99
C GLU A 92 13.62 4.89 -18.52
N LYS A 93 14.68 5.50 -17.96
CA LYS A 93 16.06 5.31 -18.42
C LYS A 93 16.79 4.15 -17.74
N ASN A 94 16.19 3.54 -16.73
CA ASN A 94 16.82 2.52 -15.88
C ASN A 94 15.96 1.26 -15.80
N ASN A 95 16.46 0.23 -15.12
CA ASN A 95 15.71 -1.01 -14.87
C ASN A 95 14.70 -0.83 -13.72
N MET A 96 13.74 0.07 -13.91
CA MET A 96 12.70 0.47 -12.96
C MET A 96 11.34 0.44 -13.66
N GLU A 97 10.26 0.42 -12.88
CA GLU A 97 8.90 0.33 -13.43
C GLU A 97 7.90 1.07 -12.54
N ILE A 98 6.83 1.59 -13.12
CA ILE A 98 5.70 2.18 -12.38
C ILE A 98 4.53 1.23 -12.49
N VAL A 99 4.08 0.72 -11.35
CA VAL A 99 2.86 -0.10 -11.25
C VAL A 99 1.76 0.71 -10.59
N LEU A 100 0.63 0.87 -11.28
CA LEU A 100 -0.54 1.54 -10.73
C LEU A 100 -1.34 0.56 -9.86
N LEU A 101 -1.55 0.93 -8.60
CA LEU A 101 -2.39 0.22 -7.65
C LEU A 101 -3.70 1.00 -7.46
N GLU A 102 -4.83 0.33 -7.68
CA GLU A 102 -6.16 0.98 -7.72
C GLU A 102 -7.13 0.41 -6.66
N LYS A 103 -6.83 -0.77 -6.11
CA LYS A 103 -7.72 -1.48 -5.17
C LYS A 103 -6.90 -2.16 -4.07
N ALA A 104 -7.34 -1.98 -2.83
CA ALA A 104 -6.82 -2.76 -1.71
C ALA A 104 -7.25 -4.23 -1.85
N PRO A 105 -6.31 -5.20 -1.82
CA PRO A 105 -6.65 -6.61 -1.96
C PRO A 105 -7.36 -7.14 -0.70
N ASN A 106 -8.31 -8.05 -0.91
CA ASN A 106 -8.82 -8.90 0.16
C ASN A 106 -7.80 -10.01 0.44
N ILE A 107 -7.17 -9.95 1.60
CA ILE A 107 -6.10 -10.86 2.01
C ILE A 107 -6.67 -11.98 2.88
N ALA A 108 -6.32 -13.22 2.55
CA ALA A 108 -6.59 -14.38 3.37
C ALA A 108 -5.30 -15.10 3.78
N ILE A 109 -5.27 -15.59 5.02
CA ILE A 109 -4.23 -16.45 5.56
C ILE A 109 -4.85 -17.82 5.80
N TYR A 110 -4.31 -18.85 5.16
CA TYR A 110 -4.70 -20.22 5.45
C TYR A 110 -3.94 -20.69 6.69
N SER A 111 -4.67 -21.00 7.76
CA SER A 111 -4.05 -21.39 9.04
C SER A 111 -5.03 -22.18 9.90
N PRO A 112 -4.58 -23.25 10.59
CA PRO A 112 -5.46 -24.03 11.44
C PRO A 112 -5.88 -23.23 12.68
N PRO A 113 -7.07 -23.50 13.25
CA PRO A 113 -7.63 -22.73 14.36
C PRO A 113 -6.77 -22.73 15.64
N ASN A 114 -5.85 -23.68 15.76
CA ASN A 114 -5.00 -23.85 16.94
C ASN A 114 -3.60 -23.21 16.82
N LYS A 115 -3.25 -22.62 15.66
CA LYS A 115 -1.92 -21.99 15.44
C LYS A 115 -1.83 -20.69 16.23
N GLN A 116 -0.69 -20.44 16.89
CA GLN A 116 -0.54 -19.20 17.66
C GLN A 116 -0.20 -18.03 16.72
N PRO A 117 -0.68 -16.80 16.99
CA PRO A 117 -0.48 -15.65 16.09
C PRO A 117 0.98 -15.25 15.85
N TRP A 118 1.91 -15.62 16.72
CA TRP A 118 3.34 -15.30 16.57
C TRP A 118 4.11 -16.34 15.78
N ASP A 119 3.49 -17.48 15.44
CA ASP A 119 4.14 -18.55 14.68
C ASP A 119 4.22 -18.23 13.17
N ASP A 120 3.60 -17.14 12.72
CA ASP A 120 3.56 -16.72 11.31
C ASP A 120 4.06 -15.28 11.14
N ALA A 121 5.27 -15.15 10.57
CA ALA A 121 5.90 -13.87 10.29
C ALA A 121 5.07 -12.96 9.35
N VAL A 122 4.28 -13.53 8.44
CA VAL A 122 3.40 -12.77 7.55
C VAL A 122 2.26 -12.16 8.34
N THR A 123 1.61 -12.93 9.23
CA THR A 123 0.56 -12.38 10.10
C THR A 123 1.09 -11.31 11.03
N LEU A 124 2.29 -11.49 11.58
CA LEU A 124 2.96 -10.47 12.41
C LEU A 124 3.25 -9.19 11.59
N ALA A 125 3.74 -9.33 10.36
CA ALA A 125 4.00 -8.19 9.48
C ALA A 125 2.72 -7.44 9.10
N LEU A 126 1.65 -8.16 8.74
CA LEU A 126 0.34 -7.56 8.41
C LEU A 126 -0.26 -6.87 9.64
N ALA A 127 -0.23 -7.51 10.80
CA ALA A 127 -0.71 -6.93 12.04
C ALA A 127 0.08 -5.66 12.42
N TYR A 128 1.41 -5.70 12.30
CA TYR A 128 2.26 -4.54 12.55
C TYR A 128 1.99 -3.41 11.54
N ALA A 129 1.82 -3.72 10.26
CA ALA A 129 1.45 -2.77 9.23
C ALA A 129 0.00 -2.26 9.35
N GLU A 130 -0.81 -2.86 10.23
CA GLU A 130 -2.26 -2.61 10.36
C GLU A 130 -3.02 -2.87 9.05
N VAL A 131 -2.63 -3.94 8.34
CA VAL A 131 -3.30 -4.42 7.13
C VAL A 131 -4.26 -5.55 7.53
N PRO A 132 -5.58 -5.40 7.30
CA PRO A 132 -6.55 -6.41 7.66
C PRO A 132 -6.41 -7.66 6.79
N TYR A 133 -6.60 -8.81 7.41
CA TYR A 133 -6.67 -10.11 6.75
C TYR A 133 -7.72 -11.00 7.41
N LYS A 134 -8.15 -12.04 6.69
CA LYS A 134 -9.03 -13.07 7.22
C LYS A 134 -8.28 -14.40 7.33
N THR A 135 -8.41 -15.08 8.47
CA THR A 135 -7.98 -16.47 8.57
C THR A 135 -9.06 -17.41 8.03
N ILE A 136 -8.66 -18.40 7.24
CA ILE A 136 -9.54 -19.44 6.69
C ILE A 136 -8.91 -20.82 6.89
N TRP A 137 -9.74 -21.84 7.05
CA TRP A 137 -9.33 -23.24 7.14
C TRP A 137 -10.15 -24.13 6.18
N ASP A 138 -9.92 -25.44 6.24
CA ASP A 138 -10.52 -26.46 5.38
C ASP A 138 -12.04 -26.27 5.22
N GLU A 139 -12.78 -26.10 6.31
CA GLU A 139 -14.23 -25.98 6.27
C GLU A 139 -14.68 -24.74 5.50
N GLU A 140 -14.09 -23.57 5.76
CA GLU A 140 -14.43 -22.34 5.04
C GLU A 140 -14.05 -22.42 3.56
N VAL A 141 -12.90 -23.04 3.23
CA VAL A 141 -12.45 -23.23 1.85
C VAL A 141 -13.42 -24.12 1.09
N LEU A 142 -13.83 -25.24 1.68
CA LEU A 142 -14.76 -26.19 1.05
C LEU A 142 -16.17 -25.61 0.87
N VAL A 143 -16.62 -24.75 1.79
CA VAL A 143 -17.97 -24.18 1.76
C VAL A 143 -18.05 -22.91 0.90
N HIS A 144 -17.06 -22.02 0.99
CA HIS A 144 -17.13 -20.68 0.40
C HIS A 144 -16.16 -20.45 -0.76
N GLY A 145 -15.18 -21.34 -0.96
CA GLY A 145 -14.17 -21.17 -2.00
C GLY A 145 -13.35 -19.89 -1.83
N PHE A 146 -12.80 -19.38 -2.95
CA PHE A 146 -11.86 -18.26 -2.97
C PHE A 146 -12.39 -17.00 -3.69
N ASP A 147 -13.65 -16.97 -4.11
CA ASP A 147 -14.20 -15.92 -5.00
C ASP A 147 -14.07 -14.49 -4.46
N LYS A 148 -13.91 -14.32 -3.14
CA LYS A 148 -13.77 -13.02 -2.47
C LYS A 148 -12.34 -12.73 -1.99
N ILE A 149 -11.37 -13.54 -2.38
CA ILE A 149 -9.98 -13.45 -1.93
C ILE A 149 -9.12 -13.03 -3.13
N ASP A 150 -8.47 -11.89 -3.00
CA ASP A 150 -7.56 -11.38 -4.03
C ASP A 150 -6.13 -11.90 -3.82
N TRP A 151 -5.75 -12.18 -2.57
CA TRP A 151 -4.43 -12.72 -2.22
C TRP A 151 -4.53 -13.75 -1.08
N LEU A 152 -3.93 -14.92 -1.27
CA LEU A 152 -3.94 -16.03 -0.32
C LEU A 152 -2.51 -16.37 0.10
N HIS A 153 -2.24 -16.30 1.40
CA HIS A 153 -1.01 -16.82 1.98
C HIS A 153 -1.21 -18.25 2.50
N LEU A 154 -0.24 -19.12 2.22
CA LEU A 154 -0.22 -20.52 2.61
C LEU A 154 1.18 -20.83 3.14
N HIS A 155 1.28 -21.60 4.21
CA HIS A 155 2.59 -22.15 4.59
C HIS A 155 2.81 -23.45 3.83
N HIS A 156 4.01 -23.64 3.28
CA HIS A 156 4.33 -24.87 2.56
C HIS A 156 4.24 -26.12 3.47
N GLU A 157 4.40 -25.94 4.79
CA GLU A 157 4.22 -26.99 5.81
C GLU A 157 2.76 -27.49 5.92
N ASP A 158 1.77 -26.64 5.60
CA ASP A 158 0.35 -26.98 5.69
C ASP A 158 -0.04 -28.11 4.71
N PHE A 159 0.76 -28.34 3.66
CA PHE A 159 0.50 -29.35 2.62
C PHE A 159 1.25 -30.67 2.84
N THR A 160 2.03 -30.79 3.92
CA THR A 160 2.89 -31.97 4.12
C THR A 160 2.16 -33.17 4.73
N GLY A 161 0.91 -33.00 5.16
CA GLY A 161 0.12 -34.05 5.83
C GLY A 161 0.71 -34.51 7.17
N GLN A 162 1.76 -33.84 7.66
CA GLN A 162 2.32 -34.09 8.97
C GLN A 162 1.44 -33.39 10.01
N TYR A 163 0.50 -34.13 10.58
CA TYR A 163 -0.20 -33.72 11.79
C TYR A 163 0.84 -33.60 12.92
N GLY A 164 1.15 -32.37 13.32
CA GLY A 164 2.02 -32.10 14.46
C GLY A 164 3.50 -32.03 14.09
N LYS A 165 3.96 -30.83 13.76
CA LYS A 165 5.34 -30.43 14.03
C LYS A 165 5.45 -29.19 14.93
N PHE A 166 4.35 -28.87 15.62
CA PHE A 166 4.25 -27.90 16.71
C PHE A 166 3.25 -28.42 17.73
#